data_AF-A0A3N6P1F5-F1
#
_entry.id   AF-A0A3N6P1F5-F1
#
_cell.length_a   1.000
_cell.length_b   1.000
_cell.length_c   1.000
_cell.angle_alpha   90.00
_cell.angle_beta   90.00
_cell.angle_gamma   90.00
#
_symmetry.space_group_name_H-M   'P 1'
#
loop_
_entity.id
_entity.type
_entity.pdbx_description
1 polymer ?
#
loop_
_entity_poly.entity_id
_entity_poly.type
_entity_poly.pdbx_seq_one_letter_code
_entity_poly.pdbx_strand_id
1 'polypeptide(L)'
;MGNNFQRSMRRNESYQKLSAYLTQHGYSFEPFHAAKHPYVVVQLGEGKSLKFFFPSSAGDCRSADNAVSQIKRAIRRHLASNDNNARV
;
A
#
# COMPACT_ATOMS: atom_id res chain seq x y z
N MET A 1 -8.91 17.00 -15.42
CA MET A 1 -9.62 16.24 -14.37
C MET A 1 -8.66 15.79 -13.25
N GLY A 2 -8.06 16.71 -12.46
CA GLY A 2 -6.87 16.37 -11.65
C GLY A 2 -6.93 16.56 -10.12
N ASN A 3 -7.93 17.24 -9.54
CA ASN A 3 -7.85 17.66 -8.13
C ASN A 3 -8.64 16.82 -7.12
N ASN A 4 -9.64 16.03 -7.55
CA ASN A 4 -10.54 15.37 -6.61
C ASN A 4 -9.96 14.07 -6.01
N PHE A 5 -9.19 13.30 -6.79
CA PHE A 5 -8.55 12.07 -6.33
C PHE A 5 -7.50 12.34 -5.25
N GLN A 6 -6.68 13.37 -5.44
CA GLN A 6 -5.66 13.74 -4.46
C GLN A 6 -6.28 14.27 -3.16
N ARG A 7 -7.42 14.99 -3.25
CA ARG A 7 -8.17 15.45 -2.09
C ARG A 7 -8.87 14.31 -1.35
N SER A 8 -9.47 13.33 -2.05
CA SER A 8 -10.13 12.19 -1.41
C SER A 8 -9.13 11.28 -0.70
N MET A 9 -7.97 11.02 -1.30
CA MET A 9 -6.91 10.24 -0.66
C MET A 9 -6.33 10.92 0.57
N ARG A 10 -6.15 12.24 0.54
CA ARG A 10 -5.71 12.99 1.73
C ARG A 10 -6.67 12.86 2.91
N ARG A 11 -7.95 12.58 2.68
CA ARG A 11 -8.95 12.36 3.75
C ARG A 11 -9.10 10.89 4.13
N ASN A 12 -8.49 9.96 3.39
CA ASN A 12 -8.65 8.54 3.60
C ASN A 12 -7.66 8.03 4.67
N GLU A 13 -8.19 7.60 5.82
CA GLU A 13 -7.38 7.11 6.93
C GLU A 13 -6.53 5.88 6.56
N SER A 14 -7.05 4.98 5.70
CA SER A 14 -6.27 3.83 5.23
C SER A 14 -5.05 4.30 4.45
N TYR A 15 -5.22 5.25 3.53
CA TYR A 15 -4.11 5.81 2.77
C TYR A 15 -3.09 6.52 3.67
N GLN A 16 -3.55 7.32 4.65
CA GLN A 16 -2.65 8.01 5.58
C GLN A 16 -1.81 7.02 6.40
N LYS A 17 -2.45 6.00 6.99
CA LYS A 17 -1.73 5.00 7.80
C LYS A 17 -0.80 4.13 6.95
N LEU A 18 -1.22 3.74 5.74
CA LEU A 18 -0.36 3.02 4.80
C LEU A 18 0.84 3.86 4.39
N SER A 19 0.62 5.13 4.02
CA SER A 19 1.68 6.07 3.66
C SER A 19 2.66 6.25 4.81
N ALA A 20 2.18 6.45 6.04
CA ALA A 20 3.04 6.61 7.21
C ALA A 20 3.92 5.38 7.43
N TYR A 21 3.32 4.18 7.37
CA TYR A 21 4.07 2.92 7.49
C TYR A 21 5.12 2.76 6.38
N LEU A 22 4.74 2.98 5.12
CA LEU A 22 5.65 2.80 3.99
C LEU A 22 6.81 3.80 4.02
N THR A 23 6.54 5.07 4.32
CA THR A 23 7.57 6.10 4.50
C THR A 23 8.49 5.78 5.67
N GLN A 24 7.95 5.35 6.82
CA GLN A 24 8.75 4.97 7.98
C GLN A 24 9.74 3.83 7.67
N HIS A 25 9.37 2.91 6.78
CA HIS A 25 10.20 1.78 6.38
C HIS A 25 11.03 2.03 5.11
N GLY A 26 11.02 3.25 4.57
CA GLY A 26 11.83 3.62 3.40
C GLY A 26 11.34 3.07 2.07
N TYR A 27 10.09 2.58 2.00
CA TYR A 27 9.53 2.12 0.74
C TYR A 27 9.06 3.29 -0.11
N SER A 28 9.47 3.32 -1.39
CA SER A 28 8.85 4.20 -2.38
C SER A 28 7.49 3.65 -2.78
N PHE A 29 6.47 4.49 -2.89
CA PHE A 29 5.14 4.05 -3.30
C PHE A 29 4.39 5.13 -4.06
N GLU A 30 3.50 4.69 -4.95
CA GLU A 30 2.63 5.57 -5.72
C GLU A 30 1.16 5.15 -5.60
N PRO A 31 0.24 6.09 -5.34
CA PRO A 31 -1.18 5.81 -5.33
C PRO A 31 -1.80 5.86 -6.73
N PHE A 32 -2.76 4.97 -6.96
CA PHE A 32 -3.53 4.86 -8.19
C PHE A 32 -4.99 4.55 -7.91
N HIS A 33 -5.81 4.61 -8.95
CA HIS A 33 -7.23 4.29 -8.89
C HIS A 33 -7.62 3.35 -10.02
N ALA A 34 -8.21 2.18 -9.70
CA ALA A 34 -8.78 1.27 -10.68
C ALA A 34 -10.29 1.21 -10.47
N ALA A 35 -11.05 1.77 -11.42
CA ALA A 35 -12.51 1.85 -11.41
C ALA A 35 -13.10 2.38 -10.09
N LYS A 36 -13.37 1.49 -9.12
CA LYS A 36 -13.98 1.82 -7.81
C LYS A 36 -13.04 1.69 -6.62
N HIS A 37 -11.83 1.16 -6.80
CA HIS A 37 -10.93 0.84 -5.70
C HIS A 37 -9.58 1.55 -5.86
N PRO A 38 -9.15 2.32 -4.84
CA PRO A 38 -7.82 2.85 -4.82
C PRO A 38 -6.82 1.75 -4.45
N TYR A 39 -5.61 1.88 -4.96
CA TYR A 39 -4.50 0.99 -4.64
C TYR A 39 -3.20 1.76 -4.59
N VAL A 40 -2.22 1.23 -3.86
CA VAL A 40 -0.84 1.70 -3.90
C VAL A 40 0.04 0.66 -4.59
N VAL A 41 1.02 1.13 -5.32
CA VAL A 41 2.12 0.30 -5.82
C VAL A 41 3.34 0.63 -4.98
N VAL A 42 3.83 -0.36 -4.23
CA VAL A 42 4.99 -0.24 -3.35
C VAL A 42 6.21 -0.83 -4.04
N GLN A 43 7.29 -0.08 -4.15
CA GLN A 43 8.56 -0.57 -4.65
C GLN A 43 9.31 -1.27 -3.52
N LEU A 44 9.59 -2.57 -3.70
CA LEU A 44 10.25 -3.42 -2.70
C LEU A 44 11.76 -3.55 -2.93
N GLY A 45 12.31 -2.91 -3.97
CA GLY A 45 13.70 -3.05 -4.40
C GLY A 45 13.86 -4.08 -5.52
N GLU A 46 15.03 -4.10 -6.19
CA GLU A 46 15.38 -5.07 -7.25
C GLU A 46 14.36 -5.18 -8.41
N GLY A 47 13.71 -4.07 -8.77
CA GLY A 47 12.67 -4.07 -9.82
C GLY A 47 11.33 -4.72 -9.41
N LYS A 48 11.16 -5.06 -8.12
CA LYS A 48 9.94 -5.68 -7.60
C LYS A 48 8.98 -4.61 -7.08
N SER A 49 7.70 -4.78 -7.43
CA SER A 49 6.64 -3.94 -6.92
C SER A 49 5.48 -4.78 -6.37
N LEU A 50 4.82 -4.26 -5.34
CA LEU A 50 3.63 -4.84 -4.73
C LEU A 50 2.44 -3.92 -4.98
N LYS A 51 1.45 -4.43 -5.71
CA LYS A 51 0.15 -3.77 -5.86
C LYS A 51 -0.75 -4.12 -4.68
N PHE A 52 -1.15 -3.13 -3.89
CA PHE A 52 -1.97 -3.31 -2.69
C PHE A 52 -3.24 -2.45 -2.74
N PHE A 53 -4.41 -3.11 -2.74
CA PHE A 53 -5.70 -2.44 -2.71
C PHE A 53 -6.09 -2.08 -1.28
N PHE A 54 -6.71 -0.92 -1.09
CA PHE A 54 -7.18 -0.49 0.22
C PHE A 54 -8.60 0.10 0.15
N PRO A 55 -9.32 0.14 1.29
CA PRO A 55 -10.67 0.67 1.34
C PRO A 55 -10.71 2.14 0.87
N SER A 56 -11.66 2.47 -0.01
CA SER A 56 -11.90 3.84 -0.46
C SER A 56 -12.57 4.72 0.60
N SER A 57 -13.23 4.10 1.58
CA SER A 57 -13.97 4.77 2.64
C SER A 57 -13.04 5.52 3.59
N ALA A 58 -13.33 6.80 3.80
CA ALA A 58 -12.38 7.73 4.42
C ALA A 58 -12.23 7.59 5.94
N GLY A 59 -13.26 7.09 6.66
CA GLY A 59 -13.35 7.20 8.13
C GLY A 59 -13.51 5.88 8.88
N ASP A 60 -13.09 4.74 8.32
CA ASP A 60 -13.09 3.47 9.04
C ASP A 60 -11.69 3.16 9.58
N CYS A 61 -11.45 3.56 10.82
CA CYS A 61 -10.16 3.42 11.50
C CYS A 61 -9.73 1.96 11.67
N ARG A 62 -10.68 1.04 11.91
CA ARG A 62 -10.42 -0.41 12.03
C ARG A 62 -10.02 -0.99 10.68
N SER A 63 -10.71 -0.60 9.61
CA SER A 63 -10.34 -0.99 8.26
C SER A 63 -8.96 -0.48 7.87
N ALA A 64 -8.56 0.71 8.34
CA ALA A 64 -7.23 1.26 8.14
C ALA A 64 -6.12 0.47 8.86
N ASP A 65 -6.33 0.07 10.11
CA ASP A 65 -5.37 -0.78 10.86
C ASP A 65 -5.24 -2.19 10.25
N ASN A 66 -6.36 -2.73 9.78
CA ASN A 66 -6.38 -3.99 9.04
C ASN A 66 -5.60 -3.87 7.72
N ALA A 67 -5.73 -2.76 6.99
CA ALA A 67 -4.97 -2.52 5.76
C ALA A 67 -3.45 -2.48 6.02
N VAL A 68 -3.01 -1.82 7.09
CA VAL A 68 -1.59 -1.82 7.50
C VAL A 68 -1.11 -3.22 7.87
N SER A 69 -1.92 -4.00 8.58
CA SER A 69 -1.57 -5.38 8.95
C SER A 69 -1.45 -6.28 7.72
N GLN A 70 -2.34 -6.09 6.74
CA GLN A 70 -2.31 -6.84 5.48
C GLN A 70 -1.10 -6.47 4.61
N ILE A 71 -0.77 -5.19 4.45
CA ILE A 71 0.39 -4.79 3.64
C ILE A 71 1.71 -5.28 4.28
N LYS A 72 1.82 -5.21 5.62
CA LYS A 72 2.96 -5.78 6.37
C LYS A 72 3.15 -7.27 6.07
N ARG A 73 2.05 -8.02 5.98
CA ARG A 73 2.10 -9.47 5.67
C ARG A 73 2.43 -9.71 4.20
N ALA A 74 1.86 -8.91 3.29
CA ALA A 74 2.10 -9.02 1.86
C ALA A 74 3.56 -8.73 1.50
N ILE A 75 4.15 -7.67 2.07
CA ILE A 75 5.56 -7.33 1.91
C ILE A 75 6.45 -8.46 2.43
N ARG A 76 6.23 -8.91 3.68
CA ARG A 76 7.00 -10.02 4.26
C ARG A 76 6.92 -11.28 3.41
N ARG A 77 5.75 -11.64 2.88
CA ARG A 77 5.58 -12.80 2.00
C ARG A 77 6.34 -12.63 0.67
N HIS A 78 6.29 -11.45 0.06
CA HIS A 78 7.01 -11.20 -1.19
C HIS A 78 8.53 -11.26 -1.00
N LEU A 79 9.04 -10.68 0.09
CA LEU A 79 10.47 -10.74 0.42
C LEU A 79 10.91 -12.16 0.77
N ALA A 80 10.16 -12.89 1.61
CA ALA A 80 10.50 -14.26 2.01
C ALA A 80 10.37 -15.30 0.87
N SER A 81 9.46 -15.09 -0.08
CA SER A 81 9.37 -15.94 -1.28
C SER A 81 10.65 -15.86 -2.12
N ASN A 82 11.43 -14.78 -2.01
CA ASN A 82 12.70 -14.63 -2.69
C ASN A 82 13.84 -15.36 -1.99
N ASP A 83 13.85 -15.37 -0.65
CA ASP A 83 14.87 -16.10 0.16
C ASP A 83 14.92 -17.60 -0.17
N ASN A 84 13.76 -18.21 -0.45
CA ASN A 84 13.70 -19.62 -0.85
C ASN A 84 14.18 -19.89 -2.29
N ASN A 85 14.14 -18.89 -3.18
CA ASN A 85 14.56 -19.04 -4.58
C ASN A 85 16.03 -18.63 -4.81
N ALA A 86 16.63 -17.89 -3.87
CA ALA A 86 18.05 -17.51 -3.88
C ALA A 86 18.98 -18.58 -3.26
N ARG A 87 18.44 -19.68 -2.75
CA ARG A 87 19.17 -20.78 -2.10
C ARG A 87 19.22 -22.07 -2.94
N VAL A 88 18.84 -22.03 -4.21
CA VAL A 88 18.93 -23.17 -5.15
C VAL A 88 20.03 -22.93 -6.16
#